data_AF-K1T764-F1
#
_entry.id   AF-K1T764-F1
#
_cell.length_a   1.000
_cell.length_b   1.000
_cell.length_c   1.000
_cell.angle_alpha   90.00
_cell.angle_beta   90.00
_cell.angle_gamma   90.00
#
_symmetry.space_group_name_H-M   'P 1'
#
loop_
_entity.id
_entity.type
_entity.pdbx_description
1 polymer ?
#
loop_
_entity_poly.entity_id
_entity_poly.type
_entity_poly.pdbx_seq_one_letter_code
_entity_poly.pdbx_strand_id
1 'polypeptide(L)'
;LDCLKYIRQLKERNIPVFFEKENINTLDAKGEVLLTIMASLAQQESQSLSQNVKLGLQFRYQRGEVQVNHSRFLGYTKDENGRLVIDPEQAEVVRRIYREYLDGYSTDKIAAGLERDGILTGAGNPRWHTSTVAKILRNEKYMGDALLQKTYTVDYLSKKRIKNNGIMPQYYVENDHEAIIPKDIFMRVQDELVRRRLVKVSPNGRKHGFSSNHVFSQMIVCGECGELFRRVHWNNNGCRSIVWRCLSRLQSTGVICHARTVNEEVLKNVVLQAFNELLGSKSAYQKRL
;
A
#
# COMPACT_ATOMS: atom_id res chain seq x y z
N LEU A 1 -20.32 -22.10 -21.64
CA LEU A 1 -20.70 -21.38 -22.88
C LEU A 1 -19.87 -21.81 -24.09
N ASP A 2 -18.55 -21.98 -23.95
CA ASP A 2 -17.68 -22.31 -25.10
C ASP A 2 -17.98 -23.65 -25.78
N CYS A 3 -18.28 -24.72 -25.03
CA CYS A 3 -18.51 -26.05 -25.60
C CYS A 3 -19.69 -26.09 -26.59
N LEU A 4 -20.85 -25.53 -26.23
CA LEU A 4 -22.02 -25.44 -27.11
C LEU A 4 -21.75 -24.61 -28.38
N LYS A 5 -20.97 -23.53 -28.25
CA LYS A 5 -20.58 -22.68 -29.38
C LYS A 5 -19.73 -23.47 -30.38
N TYR A 6 -18.73 -24.21 -29.90
CA TYR A 6 -17.88 -25.02 -30.76
C TYR A 6 -18.63 -26.22 -31.37
N ILE A 7 -19.52 -26.87 -30.62
CA ILE A 7 -20.38 -27.94 -31.16
C ILE A 7 -21.29 -27.41 -32.27
N ARG A 8 -21.87 -26.21 -32.13
CA ARG A 8 -22.68 -25.57 -33.18
C ARG A 8 -21.86 -25.26 -34.43
N GLN A 9 -20.64 -24.73 -34.26
CA GLN A 9 -19.73 -24.48 -35.39
C GLN A 9 -19.31 -25.77 -36.12
N LEU A 10 -19.13 -26.87 -35.39
CA LEU A 10 -18.86 -28.18 -35.98
C LEU A 10 -20.08 -28.73 -36.72
N LYS A 11 -21.28 -28.56 -36.16
CA LYS A 11 -22.55 -28.93 -36.80
C LYS A 11 -22.79 -28.14 -38.11
N GLU A 12 -22.49 -26.83 -38.13
CA GLU A 12 -22.56 -26.00 -39.35
C GLU A 12 -21.63 -26.51 -40.47
N ARG A 13 -20.51 -27.16 -40.09
CA ARG A 13 -19.58 -27.81 -41.02
C ARG A 13 -19.90 -29.29 -41.27
N ASN A 14 -21.05 -29.76 -40.80
CA ASN A 14 -21.52 -31.14 -40.90
C ASN A 14 -20.57 -32.16 -40.25
N ILE A 15 -19.86 -31.75 -39.19
CA ILE A 15 -18.96 -32.60 -38.41
C ILE A 15 -19.71 -33.11 -37.17
N PRO A 16 -19.98 -34.42 -37.05
CA PRO A 16 -20.61 -34.99 -35.87
C PRO A 16 -19.64 -35.05 -34.69
N VAL A 17 -20.13 -34.72 -33.50
CA VAL A 17 -19.48 -35.02 -32.23
C VAL A 17 -20.28 -36.14 -31.58
N PHE A 18 -19.61 -37.23 -31.21
CA PHE A 18 -20.24 -38.35 -30.55
C PHE A 18 -19.79 -38.41 -29.09
N PHE A 19 -20.74 -38.35 -28.17
CA PHE A 19 -20.51 -38.52 -26.75
C PHE A 19 -20.73 -39.98 -26.40
N GLU A 20 -19.63 -40.73 -26.22
CA GLU A 20 -19.65 -42.18 -26.04
C GLU A 20 -20.38 -42.60 -24.75
N LYS A 21 -20.17 -41.87 -23.66
CA LYS A 21 -20.73 -42.21 -22.35
C LYS A 21 -22.24 -41.97 -22.27
N GLU A 22 -22.72 -40.96 -22.98
CA GLU A 22 -24.12 -40.56 -23.03
C GLU A 22 -24.85 -41.10 -24.27
N ASN A 23 -24.13 -41.76 -25.18
CA ASN A 23 -24.59 -42.29 -26.48
C ASN A 23 -25.31 -41.21 -27.33
N ILE A 24 -24.75 -40.00 -27.40
CA ILE A 24 -25.36 -38.84 -28.08
C ILE A 24 -24.60 -38.53 -29.37
N ASN A 25 -25.32 -38.40 -30.48
CA ASN A 25 -24.82 -37.80 -31.72
C ASN A 25 -25.35 -36.37 -31.87
N THR A 26 -24.47 -35.39 -32.03
CA THR A 26 -24.85 -33.96 -32.13
C THR A 26 -25.57 -33.57 -33.42
N LEU A 27 -25.63 -34.45 -34.42
CA LEU A 27 -26.44 -34.24 -35.62
C LEU A 27 -27.93 -34.55 -35.42
N ASP A 28 -28.30 -35.31 -34.39
CA ASP A 28 -29.69 -35.62 -34.06
C ASP A 28 -30.37 -34.43 -33.34
N ALA A 29 -31.65 -34.22 -33.59
CA ALA A 29 -32.46 -33.17 -32.97
C ALA A 29 -32.52 -33.32 -31.44
N LYS A 30 -32.45 -34.56 -30.93
CA LYS A 30 -32.40 -34.86 -29.48
C LYS A 30 -31.08 -34.44 -28.83
N GLY A 31 -29.98 -34.44 -29.59
CA GLY A 31 -28.64 -34.13 -29.08
C GLY A 31 -28.49 -32.67 -28.65
N GLU A 32 -29.09 -31.72 -29.36
CA GLU A 32 -28.99 -30.29 -29.02
C GLU A 32 -29.76 -29.96 -27.73
N VAL A 33 -30.93 -30.57 -27.51
CA VAL A 33 -31.71 -30.41 -26.28
C VAL A 33 -30.94 -30.97 -25.09
N LEU A 34 -30.41 -32.19 -25.20
CA LEU A 34 -29.69 -32.85 -24.12
C LEU A 34 -28.39 -32.12 -23.76
N LEU A 35 -27.64 -31.62 -24.75
CA LEU A 35 -26.46 -30.78 -24.53
C LEU A 35 -26.81 -29.46 -23.83
N THR A 36 -27.93 -28.84 -24.18
CA THR A 36 -28.38 -27.61 -23.53
C THR A 36 -28.76 -27.87 -22.06
N ILE A 37 -29.42 -29.00 -21.78
CA ILE A 37 -29.74 -29.45 -20.42
C ILE A 37 -28.46 -29.71 -19.63
N MET A 38 -27.51 -30.48 -20.17
CA MET A 38 -26.24 -30.78 -19.50
C MET A 38 -25.41 -29.53 -19.25
N ALA A 39 -25.35 -28.61 -20.22
CA ALA A 39 -24.68 -27.32 -20.04
C ALA A 39 -25.34 -26.49 -18.93
N SER A 40 -26.67 -26.52 -18.84
CA SER A 40 -27.43 -25.83 -17.79
C SER A 40 -27.18 -26.46 -16.41
N LEU A 41 -27.16 -27.79 -16.32
CA LEU A 41 -26.83 -28.52 -15.09
C LEU A 41 -25.41 -28.25 -14.63
N ALA A 42 -24.42 -28.36 -15.53
CA ALA A 42 -23.03 -28.06 -15.23
C ALA A 42 -22.82 -26.61 -14.78
N GLN A 43 -23.58 -25.67 -15.35
CA GLN A 43 -23.57 -24.27 -14.94
C GLN A 43 -24.16 -24.09 -13.53
N GLN A 44 -25.29 -24.75 -13.24
CA GLN A 44 -25.91 -24.75 -11.92
C GLN A 44 -24.98 -25.37 -10.85
N GLU A 45 -24.32 -26.48 -11.16
CA GLU A 45 -23.32 -27.11 -10.27
C GLU A 45 -22.14 -26.18 -10.02
N SER A 46 -21.61 -25.54 -11.07
CA SER A 46 -20.51 -24.58 -10.94
C SER A 46 -20.88 -23.38 -10.06
N GLN A 47 -22.12 -22.89 -10.19
CA GLN A 47 -22.65 -21.81 -9.36
C GLN A 47 -22.80 -22.27 -7.90
N SER A 48 -23.39 -23.44 -7.67
CA SER A 48 -23.58 -24.05 -6.35
C SER A 48 -22.24 -24.28 -5.64
N LEU A 49 -21.26 -24.86 -6.33
CA LEU A 49 -19.90 -25.07 -5.80
C LEU A 49 -19.25 -23.74 -5.41
N SER A 50 -19.37 -22.72 -6.27
CA SER A 50 -18.84 -21.38 -5.98
C SER A 50 -19.49 -20.76 -4.73
N GLN A 51 -20.80 -20.94 -4.57
CA GLN A 51 -21.52 -20.49 -3.37
C GLN A 51 -21.05 -21.25 -2.12
N ASN A 52 -20.91 -22.57 -2.18
CA ASN A 52 -20.45 -23.39 -1.07
C ASN A 52 -19.02 -23.03 -0.64
N VAL A 53 -18.12 -22.78 -1.60
CA VAL A 53 -16.75 -22.31 -1.31
C VAL A 53 -16.77 -20.93 -0.64
N LYS A 54 -17.62 -20.01 -1.10
CA LYS A 54 -17.80 -18.69 -0.49
C LYS A 54 -18.32 -18.80 0.94
N LEU A 55 -19.35 -19.62 1.17
CA LEU A 55 -19.91 -19.87 2.50
C LEU A 55 -18.86 -20.49 3.43
N GLY A 56 -18.13 -21.50 2.97
CA GLY A 56 -17.03 -22.11 3.74
C GLY A 56 -15.94 -21.11 4.12
N LEU A 57 -15.58 -20.19 3.22
CA LEU A 57 -14.67 -19.09 3.52
C LEU A 57 -15.26 -18.13 4.57
N GLN A 58 -16.55 -17.77 4.46
CA GLN A 58 -17.22 -16.90 5.42
C GLN A 58 -17.29 -17.51 6.82
N PHE A 59 -17.64 -18.80 6.94
CA PHE A 59 -17.63 -19.49 8.22
C PHE A 59 -16.25 -19.48 8.88
N ARG A 60 -15.18 -19.68 8.10
CA ARG A 60 -13.81 -19.56 8.63
C ARG A 60 -13.49 -18.14 9.10
N TYR A 61 -13.90 -17.13 8.35
CA TYR A 61 -13.72 -15.73 8.77
C TYR A 61 -14.48 -15.41 10.06
N GLN A 62 -15.69 -15.92 10.22
CA GLN A 62 -16.48 -15.78 11.45
C GLN A 62 -15.82 -16.45 12.66
N ARG A 63 -15.12 -17.56 12.44
CA ARG A 63 -14.32 -18.24 13.47
C ARG A 63 -12.98 -17.56 13.75
N GLY A 64 -12.63 -16.52 12.99
CA GLY A 64 -11.32 -15.85 13.10
C GLY A 64 -10.16 -16.69 12.57
N GLU A 65 -10.41 -17.71 11.75
CA GLU A 65 -9.35 -18.55 11.18
C GLU A 65 -8.63 -17.80 10.06
N VAL A 66 -7.42 -17.31 10.36
CA VAL A 66 -6.61 -16.54 9.42
C VAL A 66 -5.77 -17.49 8.55
N GLN A 67 -5.88 -17.32 7.22
CA GLN A 67 -5.00 -17.97 6.25
C GLN A 67 -4.26 -16.92 5.43
N VAL A 68 -2.93 -16.93 5.55
CA VAL A 68 -2.05 -16.01 4.83
C VAL A 68 -1.12 -16.80 3.92
N ASN A 69 -0.93 -16.28 2.71
CA ASN A 69 0.09 -16.80 1.82
C ASN A 69 1.48 -16.35 2.32
N HIS A 70 2.22 -17.27 2.92
CA HIS A 70 3.56 -17.07 3.49
C HIS A 70 4.66 -17.04 2.41
N SER A 71 4.44 -17.65 1.24
CA SER A 71 5.49 -17.77 0.20
C SER A 71 5.98 -16.44 -0.37
N ARG A 72 5.23 -15.36 -0.17
CA ARG A 72 5.56 -14.01 -0.62
C ARG A 72 5.40 -12.97 0.48
N PHE A 73 5.55 -13.38 1.73
CA PHE A 73 5.35 -12.51 2.89
C PHE A 73 6.68 -12.31 3.63
N LEU A 74 7.31 -11.16 3.39
CA LEU A 74 8.58 -10.81 4.03
C LEU A 74 8.43 -10.78 5.57
N GLY A 75 9.34 -11.42 6.29
CA GLY A 75 9.40 -11.39 7.76
C GLY A 75 8.68 -12.55 8.45
N TYR A 76 7.86 -13.31 7.71
CA TYR A 76 7.12 -14.44 8.26
C TYR A 76 7.31 -15.70 7.41
N THR A 77 7.46 -16.82 8.11
CA THR A 77 7.37 -18.18 7.56
C THR A 77 6.14 -18.90 8.14
N LYS A 78 6.01 -20.19 7.88
CA LYS A 78 4.98 -21.04 8.49
C LYS A 78 5.57 -22.12 9.38
N ASP A 79 4.82 -22.53 10.40
CA ASP A 79 5.05 -23.79 11.09
C ASP A 79 4.43 -24.97 10.32
N GLU A 80 4.60 -26.18 10.88
CA GLU A 80 4.01 -27.43 10.36
C GLU A 80 2.47 -27.38 10.31
N ASN A 81 1.86 -26.56 11.17
CA ASN A 81 0.41 -26.36 11.27
C ASN A 81 -0.12 -25.24 10.35
N GLY A 82 0.76 -24.57 9.60
CA GLY A 82 0.41 -23.46 8.71
C GLY A 82 0.19 -22.11 9.39
N ARG A 83 0.55 -21.95 10.66
CA ARG A 83 0.53 -20.69 11.42
C ARG A 83 1.75 -19.84 11.08
N LEU A 84 1.59 -18.52 11.16
CA LEU A 84 2.67 -17.57 10.89
C LEU A 84 3.70 -17.57 12.03
N VAL A 85 4.97 -17.78 11.68
CA VAL A 85 6.11 -17.71 12.59
C VAL A 85 7.08 -16.67 12.06
N ILE A 86 7.73 -15.92 12.95
CA ILE A 86 8.69 -14.88 12.57
C ILE A 86 9.96 -15.53 12.00
N ASP A 87 10.40 -15.05 10.83
CA ASP A 87 11.76 -15.29 10.33
C ASP A 87 12.67 -14.16 10.85
N PRO A 88 13.62 -14.42 11.77
CA PRO A 88 14.40 -13.37 12.41
C PRO A 88 15.19 -12.48 11.44
N GLU A 89 15.75 -13.04 10.37
CA GLU A 89 16.57 -12.28 9.41
C GLU A 89 15.69 -11.34 8.58
N GLN A 90 14.59 -11.87 8.05
CA GLN A 90 13.67 -11.06 7.26
C GLN A 90 12.91 -10.04 8.13
N ALA A 91 12.63 -10.38 9.39
CA ALA A 91 11.97 -9.49 10.32
C ALA A 91 12.81 -8.24 10.60
N GLU A 92 14.14 -8.34 10.61
CA GLU A 92 14.98 -7.15 10.80
C GLU A 92 14.88 -6.20 9.60
N VAL A 93 14.71 -6.71 8.38
CA VAL A 93 14.43 -5.88 7.20
C VAL A 93 13.11 -5.13 7.37
N VAL A 94 12.08 -5.79 7.89
CA VAL A 94 10.79 -5.14 8.18
C VAL A 94 10.96 -4.07 9.26
N ARG A 95 11.65 -4.36 10.37
CA ARG A 95 11.93 -3.37 11.43
C ARG A 95 12.70 -2.17 10.89
N ARG A 96 13.69 -2.40 10.04
CA ARG A 96 14.44 -1.35 9.36
C ARG A 96 13.54 -0.46 8.51
N ILE A 97 12.63 -1.04 7.71
CA ILE A 97 11.68 -0.28 6.88
C ILE A 97 10.82 0.66 7.75
N TYR A 98 10.30 0.16 8.87
CA TYR A 98 9.49 0.96 9.79
C TYR A 98 10.31 2.08 10.45
N ARG A 99 11.54 1.76 10.89
CA ARG A 99 12.47 2.71 11.51
C ARG A 99 12.85 3.83 10.55
N GLU A 100 13.38 3.49 9.37
CA GLU A 100 13.78 4.49 8.36
C GLU A 100 12.61 5.37 7.93
N TYR A 101 11.40 4.81 7.85
CA TYR A 101 10.22 5.59 7.53
C TYR A 101 9.91 6.64 8.60
N LEU A 102 9.97 6.27 9.88
CA LEU A 102 9.81 7.20 11.01
C LEU A 102 10.96 8.22 11.11
N ASP A 103 12.17 7.85 10.71
CA ASP A 103 13.33 8.75 10.62
C ASP A 103 13.18 9.80 9.49
N GLY A 104 12.10 9.73 8.70
CA GLY A 104 11.78 10.73 7.68
C GLY A 104 12.08 10.29 6.24
N TYR A 105 12.58 9.07 6.02
CA TYR A 105 12.89 8.59 4.69
C TYR A 105 11.61 8.41 3.87
N SER A 106 11.67 8.76 2.58
CA SER A 106 10.58 8.46 1.65
C SER A 106 10.59 6.97 1.30
N THR A 107 9.45 6.42 0.89
CA THR A 107 9.36 5.02 0.44
C THR A 107 10.29 4.71 -0.74
N ASP A 108 10.63 5.74 -1.53
CA ASP A 108 11.58 5.67 -2.63
C ASP A 108 13.03 5.58 -2.14
N LYS A 109 13.42 6.42 -1.17
CA LYS A 109 14.74 6.34 -0.53
C LYS A 109 14.94 5.01 0.18
N ILE A 110 13.92 4.49 0.86
CA ILE A 110 13.96 3.18 1.53
C ILE A 110 14.13 2.08 0.48
N ALA A 111 13.33 2.06 -0.58
CA ALA A 111 13.45 1.09 -1.66
C ALA A 111 14.85 1.08 -2.29
N ALA A 112 15.37 2.26 -2.65
CA ALA A 112 16.72 2.40 -3.19
C ALA A 112 17.83 2.01 -2.19
N GLY A 113 17.58 2.20 -0.88
CA GLY A 113 18.46 1.73 0.19
C GLY A 113 18.54 0.21 0.25
N LEU A 114 17.38 -0.45 0.26
CA LEU A 114 17.29 -1.91 0.27
C LEU A 114 17.90 -2.55 -0.99
N GLU A 115 17.68 -1.95 -2.16
CA GLU A 115 18.32 -2.38 -3.41
C GLU A 115 19.85 -2.26 -3.35
N ARG A 116 20.36 -1.13 -2.84
CA ARG A 116 21.81 -0.89 -2.71
C ARG A 116 22.48 -1.92 -1.80
N ASP A 117 21.78 -2.33 -0.76
CA ASP A 117 22.27 -3.29 0.22
C ASP A 117 22.05 -4.75 -0.23
N GLY A 118 21.53 -4.97 -1.45
CA GLY A 118 21.35 -6.30 -2.04
C GLY A 118 20.21 -7.12 -1.40
N ILE A 119 19.32 -6.47 -0.65
CA ILE A 119 18.23 -7.15 0.07
C ILE A 119 17.13 -7.52 -0.93
N LEU A 120 16.74 -8.78 -0.97
CA LEU A 120 15.64 -9.25 -1.83
C LEU A 120 14.27 -8.93 -1.21
N THR A 121 13.29 -8.67 -2.08
CA THR A 121 11.89 -8.57 -1.65
C THR A 121 11.37 -9.93 -1.15
N GLY A 122 10.25 -9.94 -0.41
CA GLY A 122 9.63 -11.20 0.03
C GLY A 122 9.18 -12.14 -1.10
N ALA A 123 9.19 -11.68 -2.36
CA ALA A 123 8.94 -12.52 -3.54
C ALA A 123 10.24 -12.95 -4.27
N GLY A 124 11.41 -12.68 -3.68
CA GLY A 124 12.72 -13.01 -4.26
C GLY A 124 13.22 -12.04 -5.34
N ASN A 125 12.52 -10.93 -5.59
CA ASN A 125 12.98 -9.95 -6.58
C ASN A 125 14.04 -9.01 -6.00
N PRO A 126 15.12 -8.69 -6.74
CA PRO A 126 16.13 -7.74 -6.30
C PRO A 126 15.65 -6.28 -6.39
N ARG A 127 14.64 -6.01 -7.22
CA ARG A 127 14.08 -4.67 -7.42
C ARG A 127 12.98 -4.37 -6.40
N TRP A 128 13.11 -3.24 -5.71
CA TRP A 128 12.13 -2.71 -4.78
C TRP A 128 11.30 -1.60 -5.41
N HIS A 129 9.99 -1.84 -5.49
CA HIS A 129 9.05 -0.79 -5.87
C HIS A 129 8.58 -0.02 -4.64
N THR A 130 8.39 1.29 -4.81
CA THR A 130 7.82 2.18 -3.78
C THR A 130 6.47 1.68 -3.26
N SER A 131 5.66 1.12 -4.15
CA SER A 131 4.37 0.52 -3.81
C SER A 131 4.50 -0.72 -2.92
N THR A 132 5.59 -1.48 -3.02
CA THR A 132 5.88 -2.63 -2.14
C THR A 132 6.17 -2.15 -0.72
N VAL A 133 7.07 -1.18 -0.56
CA VAL A 133 7.36 -0.58 0.76
C VAL A 133 6.10 0.02 1.37
N ALA A 134 5.31 0.75 0.58
CA ALA A 134 4.08 1.36 1.05
C ALA A 134 2.98 0.33 1.42
N LYS A 135 3.00 -0.87 0.83
CA LYS A 135 2.12 -1.99 1.25
C LYS A 135 2.60 -2.58 2.56
N ILE A 136 3.92 -2.73 2.75
CA ILE A 136 4.51 -3.24 3.99
C ILE A 136 4.11 -2.35 5.16
N LEU A 137 4.34 -1.04 5.04
CA LEU A 137 4.03 -0.06 6.10
C LEU A 137 2.55 0.00 6.50
N ARG A 138 1.62 -0.50 5.66
CA ARG A 138 0.16 -0.47 5.91
C ARG A 138 -0.42 -1.83 6.33
N ASN A 139 0.39 -2.88 6.31
CA ASN A 139 -0.11 -4.23 6.52
C ASN A 139 -0.23 -4.50 8.02
N GLU A 140 -1.47 -4.59 8.50
CA GLU A 140 -1.81 -4.83 9.91
C GLU A 140 -1.18 -6.10 10.49
N LYS A 141 -0.83 -7.05 9.64
CA LYS A 141 -0.19 -8.31 10.04
C LYS A 141 1.16 -8.09 10.73
N TYR A 142 1.91 -7.05 10.37
CA TYR A 142 3.18 -6.80 11.05
C TYR A 142 3.03 -6.41 12.52
N MET A 143 1.84 -5.98 12.96
CA MET A 143 1.52 -5.75 14.38
C MET A 143 0.74 -6.90 15.03
N GLY A 144 0.66 -8.06 14.35
CA GLY A 144 0.01 -9.27 14.86
C GLY A 144 -1.49 -9.35 14.64
N ASP A 145 -2.11 -8.37 13.97
CA ASP A 145 -3.55 -8.37 13.70
C ASP A 145 -3.84 -8.82 12.25
N ALA A 146 -5.08 -9.22 11.96
CA ALA A 146 -5.48 -9.66 10.62
C ALA A 146 -6.87 -9.15 10.24
N LEU A 147 -6.97 -8.47 9.08
CA LEU A 147 -8.24 -8.10 8.49
C LEU A 147 -8.61 -9.09 7.37
N LEU A 148 -9.69 -9.83 7.59
CA LEU A 148 -10.23 -10.86 6.70
C LEU A 148 -11.27 -10.29 5.73
N GLN A 149 -11.51 -11.01 4.64
CA GLN A 149 -12.49 -10.66 3.60
C GLN A 149 -12.29 -9.26 2.97
N LYS A 150 -11.03 -8.81 2.80
CA LYS A 150 -10.69 -7.57 2.09
C LYS A 150 -11.11 -7.55 0.61
N THR A 151 -11.32 -8.73 0.02
CA THR A 151 -11.80 -8.90 -1.36
C THR A 151 -12.79 -10.05 -1.42
N TYR A 152 -13.67 -10.03 -2.40
CA TYR A 152 -14.62 -11.11 -2.64
C TYR A 152 -14.84 -11.32 -4.14
N THR A 153 -15.25 -12.53 -4.52
CA THR A 153 -15.54 -12.91 -5.91
C THR A 153 -16.95 -12.50 -6.27
N VAL A 154 -17.11 -11.64 -7.28
CA VAL A 154 -18.41 -11.12 -7.72
C VAL A 154 -19.07 -12.10 -8.69
N ASP A 155 -18.31 -12.54 -9.69
CA ASP A 155 -18.79 -13.42 -10.74
C ASP A 155 -18.09 -14.78 -10.65
N TYR A 156 -18.88 -15.85 -10.66
CA TYR A 156 -18.39 -17.21 -10.58
C TYR A 156 -17.80 -17.70 -11.91
N LEU A 157 -18.26 -17.17 -13.05
CA LEU A 157 -17.71 -17.55 -14.37
C LEU A 157 -16.35 -16.92 -14.60
N SER A 158 -16.27 -15.58 -14.54
CA SER A 158 -14.99 -14.87 -14.76
C SER A 158 -14.02 -14.97 -13.58
N LYS A 159 -14.46 -15.50 -12.43
CA LYS A 159 -13.73 -15.52 -11.16
C LYS A 159 -13.20 -14.14 -10.74
N LYS A 160 -13.84 -13.07 -11.24
CA LYS A 160 -13.42 -11.69 -10.98
C LYS A 160 -13.58 -11.36 -9.50
N ARG A 161 -12.47 -10.94 -8.88
CA ARG A 161 -12.42 -10.48 -7.49
C ARG A 161 -12.36 -8.96 -7.45
N ILE A 162 -13.14 -8.37 -6.55
CA ILE A 162 -13.09 -6.93 -6.28
C ILE A 162 -12.76 -6.67 -4.82
N LYS A 163 -12.30 -5.45 -4.53
CA LYS A 163 -12.09 -4.98 -3.16
C LYS A 163 -13.44 -4.86 -2.44
N ASN A 164 -13.49 -5.34 -1.20
CA ASN A 164 -14.64 -5.18 -0.34
C ASN A 164 -14.59 -3.79 0.29
N ASN A 165 -15.51 -2.91 -0.11
CA ASN A 165 -15.64 -1.56 0.43
C ASN A 165 -16.88 -1.42 1.35
N GLY A 166 -17.28 -2.52 2.01
CA GLY A 166 -18.44 -2.55 2.92
C GLY A 166 -19.68 -3.25 2.36
N ILE A 167 -19.58 -3.85 1.17
CA ILE A 167 -20.68 -4.63 0.56
C ILE A 167 -20.86 -5.97 1.30
N MET A 168 -19.75 -6.52 1.80
CA MET A 168 -19.72 -7.78 2.56
C MET A 168 -19.11 -7.51 3.95
N PRO A 169 -19.45 -8.30 4.97
CA PRO A 169 -18.82 -8.18 6.28
C PRO A 169 -17.31 -8.35 6.16
N GLN A 170 -16.57 -7.61 6.99
CA GLN A 170 -15.14 -7.76 7.19
C GLN A 170 -14.93 -8.15 8.64
N TYR A 171 -13.98 -9.05 8.89
CA TYR A 171 -13.69 -9.56 10.22
C TYR A 171 -12.29 -9.12 10.59
N TYR A 172 -12.17 -8.39 11.69
CA TYR A 172 -10.90 -7.97 12.25
C TYR A 172 -10.55 -8.90 13.41
N VAL A 173 -9.40 -9.56 13.31
CA VAL A 173 -8.89 -10.49 14.32
C VAL A 173 -7.67 -9.83 14.97
N GLU A 174 -7.74 -9.61 16.28
CA GLU A 174 -6.64 -9.05 17.06
C GLU A 174 -5.71 -10.14 17.58
N ASN A 175 -4.40 -9.84 17.60
CA ASN A 175 -3.37 -10.72 18.16
C ASN A 175 -3.41 -12.16 17.60
N ASP A 176 -3.62 -12.28 16.30
CA ASP A 176 -3.68 -13.55 15.57
C ASP A 176 -2.34 -14.30 15.59
N HIS A 177 -1.22 -13.56 15.47
CA HIS A 177 0.13 -14.12 15.46
C HIS A 177 1.14 -13.15 16.09
N GLU A 178 2.37 -13.63 16.30
CA GLU A 178 3.43 -12.82 16.90
C GLU A 178 3.76 -11.60 16.03
N ALA A 179 3.79 -10.42 16.67
CA ALA A 179 4.03 -9.16 16.00
C ALA A 179 5.54 -8.92 15.77
N ILE A 180 5.92 -8.54 14.54
CA ILE A 180 7.28 -8.05 14.26
C ILE A 180 7.46 -6.61 14.75
N ILE A 181 6.41 -5.81 14.63
CA ILE A 181 6.37 -4.38 14.97
C ILE A 181 5.39 -4.16 16.12
N PRO A 182 5.82 -3.52 17.23
CA PRO A 182 4.93 -3.11 18.29
C PRO A 182 3.76 -2.23 17.79
N LYS A 183 2.57 -2.38 18.40
CA LYS A 183 1.35 -1.67 17.99
C LYS A 183 1.54 -0.14 18.02
N ASP A 184 2.25 0.39 19.01
CA ASP A 184 2.52 1.83 19.11
C ASP A 184 3.37 2.36 17.94
N ILE A 185 4.41 1.63 17.55
CA ILE A 185 5.25 1.97 16.39
C ILE A 185 4.44 1.88 15.09
N PHE A 186 3.64 0.84 14.93
CA PHE A 186 2.77 0.68 13.76
C PHE A 186 1.77 1.84 13.63
N MET A 187 1.14 2.25 14.73
CA MET A 187 0.18 3.35 14.76
C MET A 187 0.85 4.69 14.43
N ARG A 188 2.05 4.96 14.99
CA ARG A 188 2.84 6.15 14.61
C ARG A 188 3.14 6.20 13.12
N VAL A 189 3.44 5.05 12.50
CA VAL A 189 3.63 4.96 11.05
C VAL A 189 2.33 5.25 10.29
N GLN A 190 1.17 4.79 10.76
CA GLN A 190 -0.11 5.11 10.13
C GLN A 190 -0.40 6.62 10.21
N ASP A 191 -0.17 7.24 11.37
CA ASP A 191 -0.33 8.68 11.55
C ASP A 191 0.61 9.46 10.63
N GLU A 192 1.87 9.04 10.52
CA GLU A 192 2.83 9.65 9.61
C GLU A 192 2.43 9.46 8.14
N LEU A 193 1.89 8.30 7.75
CA LEU A 193 1.35 8.07 6.40
C LEU A 193 0.19 9.02 6.08
N VAL A 194 -0.70 9.26 7.05
CA VAL A 194 -1.78 10.24 6.91
C VAL A 194 -1.21 11.64 6.81
N ARG A 195 -0.31 12.03 7.71
CA ARG A 195 0.35 13.35 7.72
C ARG A 195 1.04 13.66 6.40
N ARG A 196 1.76 12.70 5.82
CA ARG A 196 2.46 12.85 4.52
C ARG A 196 1.51 12.87 3.32
N ARG A 197 0.33 12.27 3.44
CA ARG A 197 -0.73 12.35 2.43
C ARG A 197 -1.39 13.72 2.43
N LEU A 198 -1.49 14.38 3.59
CA LEU A 198 -2.03 15.72 3.69
C LEU A 198 -1.16 16.69 2.89
N VAL A 199 -1.73 17.20 1.81
CA VAL A 199 -1.10 18.18 0.95
C VAL A 199 -1.20 19.53 1.65
N LYS A 200 -0.06 20.18 1.90
CA LYS A 200 -0.08 21.54 2.42
C LYS A 200 -0.58 22.47 1.32
N VAL A 201 -1.58 23.27 1.64
CA VAL A 201 -2.13 24.27 0.72
C VAL A 201 -1.68 25.64 1.21
N SER A 202 -0.92 26.37 0.39
CA SER A 202 -0.53 27.74 0.71
C SER A 202 -1.71 28.71 0.45
N PRO A 203 -1.68 29.94 1.00
CA PRO A 203 -2.78 30.90 0.83
C PRO A 203 -3.13 31.23 -0.63
N ASN A 204 -2.19 31.04 -1.55
CA ASN A 204 -2.41 31.22 -2.99
C ASN A 204 -3.06 29.98 -3.68
N GLY A 205 -3.46 28.97 -2.90
CA GLY A 205 -4.12 27.75 -3.39
C GLY A 205 -3.18 26.66 -3.90
N ARG A 206 -1.84 26.86 -3.86
CA ARG A 206 -0.88 25.86 -4.34
C ARG A 206 -0.77 24.69 -3.39
N LYS A 207 -0.67 23.51 -3.99
CA LYS A 207 -0.58 22.22 -3.34
C LYS A 207 0.88 21.77 -3.26
N HIS A 208 1.36 21.51 -2.05
CA HIS A 208 2.70 21.00 -1.78
C HIS A 208 2.61 19.57 -1.24
N GLY A 209 3.02 18.59 -2.04
CA GLY A 209 3.18 17.21 -1.59
C GLY A 209 4.43 17.06 -0.74
N PHE A 210 4.47 16.07 0.16
CA PHE A 210 5.56 15.84 1.12
C PHE A 210 6.96 15.78 0.48
N SER A 211 7.97 16.31 1.16
CA SER A 211 9.38 16.25 0.78
C SER A 211 10.26 16.21 2.01
N SER A 212 11.18 15.24 2.05
CA SER A 212 12.22 15.09 3.07
C SER A 212 13.62 15.10 2.45
N ASN A 213 13.83 15.98 1.45
CA ASN A 213 15.12 16.10 0.78
C ASN A 213 16.15 16.80 1.68
N HIS A 214 15.71 17.75 2.49
CA HIS A 214 16.54 18.54 3.39
C HIS A 214 15.86 18.72 4.74
N VAL A 215 16.66 19.03 5.77
CA VAL A 215 16.21 19.09 7.17
C VAL A 215 15.02 20.03 7.37
N PHE A 216 15.00 21.20 6.71
CA PHE A 216 13.91 22.18 6.87
C PHE A 216 12.86 22.13 5.76
N SER A 217 12.85 21.07 4.93
CA SER A 217 11.89 20.93 3.83
C SER A 217 10.46 21.01 4.37
N GLN A 218 9.69 21.99 3.86
CA GLN A 218 8.28 22.23 4.24
C GLN A 218 8.03 22.55 5.72
N MET A 219 9.07 22.90 6.47
CA MET A 219 8.94 23.38 7.85
C MET A 219 8.84 24.91 7.91
N ILE A 220 9.53 25.60 7.00
CA ILE A 220 9.63 27.06 7.01
C ILE A 220 8.51 27.68 6.16
N VAL A 221 7.65 28.45 6.83
CA VAL A 221 6.53 29.20 6.23
C VAL A 221 6.89 30.69 6.24
N CYS A 222 6.60 31.38 5.14
CA CYS A 222 6.81 32.82 5.02
C CYS A 222 5.80 33.60 5.86
N GLY A 223 6.27 34.47 6.75
CA GLY A 223 5.39 35.36 7.52
C GLY A 223 4.69 36.44 6.69
N GLU A 224 5.21 36.79 5.50
CA GLU A 224 4.60 37.83 4.65
C GLU A 224 3.48 37.28 3.75
N CYS A 225 3.73 36.18 3.03
CA CYS A 225 2.79 35.66 2.03
C CYS A 225 2.24 34.26 2.35
N GLY A 226 2.66 33.65 3.46
CA GLY A 226 2.25 32.31 3.89
C GLY A 226 2.75 31.16 3.01
N GLU A 227 3.60 31.44 2.03
CA GLU A 227 4.19 30.44 1.14
C GLU A 227 5.43 29.77 1.79
N LEU A 228 5.76 28.54 1.38
CA LEU A 228 6.91 27.80 1.91
C LEU A 228 8.26 28.37 1.42
N PHE A 229 9.31 28.16 2.20
CA PHE A 229 10.68 28.38 1.75
C PHE A 229 11.25 27.13 1.07
N ARG A 230 12.09 27.35 0.06
CA ARG A 230 12.84 26.30 -0.64
C ARG A 230 14.34 26.56 -0.50
N ARG A 231 15.10 25.48 -0.28
CA ARG A 231 16.55 25.47 -0.31
C ARG A 231 17.07 25.70 -1.73
N VAL A 232 18.04 26.60 -1.87
CA VAL A 232 18.65 26.99 -3.15
C VAL A 232 20.16 27.04 -2.98
N HIS A 233 20.88 26.51 -3.96
CA HIS A 233 22.31 26.73 -4.07
C HIS A 233 22.55 28.13 -4.62
N TRP A 234 23.21 28.97 -3.84
CA TRP A 234 23.54 30.33 -4.20
C TRP A 234 25.03 30.42 -4.53
N ASN A 235 25.35 30.99 -5.68
CA ASN A 235 26.73 31.27 -6.07
C ASN A 235 26.86 32.79 -6.26
N ASN A 236 27.73 33.43 -5.49
CA ASN A 236 28.08 34.82 -5.66
C ASN A 236 29.60 34.93 -5.85
N ASN A 237 30.04 35.30 -7.06
CA ASN A 237 31.46 35.49 -7.39
C ASN A 237 32.39 34.37 -6.91
N GLY A 238 31.97 33.10 -7.06
CA GLY A 238 32.74 31.91 -6.66
C GLY A 238 32.47 31.43 -5.23
N CYS A 239 31.84 32.25 -4.38
CA CYS A 239 31.40 31.84 -3.05
C CYS A 239 30.08 31.07 -3.14
N ARG A 240 30.17 29.74 -2.97
CA ARG A 240 29.01 28.85 -2.93
C ARG A 240 28.45 28.82 -1.50
N SER A 241 27.17 29.18 -1.36
CA SER A 241 26.45 29.12 -0.10
C SER A 241 25.07 28.48 -0.30
N ILE A 242 24.48 28.01 0.79
CA ILE A 242 23.15 27.41 0.77
C ILE A 242 22.21 28.37 1.47
N VAL A 243 21.16 28.75 0.76
CA VAL A 243 20.18 29.71 1.25
C VAL A 243 18.76 29.17 1.09
N TRP A 244 17.86 29.68 1.90
CA TRP A 244 16.44 29.41 1.85
C TRP A 244 15.70 30.66 1.39
N ARG A 245 14.87 30.52 0.36
CA ARG A 245 14.08 31.62 -0.21
C ARG A 245 12.61 31.24 -0.30
N CYS A 246 11.73 32.20 -0.04
CA CYS A 246 10.31 32.07 -0.26
C CYS A 246 10.01 31.64 -1.72
N LEU A 247 9.15 30.64 -1.91
CA LEU A 247 8.81 30.13 -3.26
C LEU A 247 8.17 31.20 -4.14
N SER A 248 7.39 32.13 -3.57
CA SER A 248 6.82 33.26 -4.32
C SER A 248 7.87 34.15 -4.97
N ARG A 249 9.10 34.19 -4.41
CA ARG A 249 10.24 34.92 -4.98
C ARG A 249 11.04 34.11 -6.02
N LEU A 250 10.82 32.80 -6.08
CA LEU A 250 11.53 31.88 -6.97
C LEU A 250 10.70 31.48 -8.19
N GLN A 251 9.38 31.48 -8.06
CA GLN A 251 8.44 31.06 -9.08
C GLN A 251 7.29 32.06 -9.14
N SER A 252 6.76 32.29 -10.34
CA SER A 252 5.55 33.11 -10.49
C SER A 252 4.40 32.44 -9.75
N THR A 253 4.03 32.99 -8.59
CA THR A 253 2.92 32.52 -7.72
C THR A 253 1.69 33.42 -7.83
N GLY A 254 1.75 34.50 -8.63
CA GLY A 254 0.74 35.56 -8.62
C GLY A 254 0.82 36.50 -7.40
N VAL A 255 1.76 36.26 -6.48
CA VAL A 255 1.97 37.06 -5.27
C VAL A 255 3.38 37.63 -5.28
N ILE A 256 3.49 38.95 -5.06
CA ILE A 256 4.77 39.63 -4.88
C ILE A 256 5.14 39.54 -3.40
N CYS A 257 6.33 39.03 -3.10
CA CYS A 257 6.82 38.85 -1.73
C CYS A 257 8.23 39.42 -1.59
N HIS A 258 8.48 40.12 -0.49
CA HIS A 258 9.75 40.80 -0.22
C HIS A 258 10.59 40.11 0.86
N ALA A 259 10.11 38.96 1.36
CA ALA A 259 10.76 38.17 2.39
C ALA A 259 12.24 37.94 2.12
N ARG A 260 13.07 38.20 3.14
CA ARG A 260 14.53 38.13 3.05
C ARG A 260 15.01 36.71 2.73
N THR A 261 16.14 36.64 2.04
CA THR A 261 16.85 35.37 1.83
C THR A 261 17.55 35.00 3.14
N VAL A 262 17.41 33.75 3.60
CA VAL A 262 17.96 33.29 4.87
C VAL A 262 19.07 32.28 4.62
N ASN A 263 20.20 32.41 5.29
CA ASN A 263 21.29 31.42 5.20
C ASN A 263 20.90 30.15 5.98
N GLU A 264 21.22 28.96 5.45
CA GLU A 264 20.94 27.69 6.12
C GLU A 264 21.56 27.59 7.52
N GLU A 265 22.75 28.15 7.74
CA GLU A 265 23.40 28.14 9.06
C GLU A 265 22.64 28.96 10.11
N VAL A 266 22.02 30.07 9.70
CA VAL A 266 21.17 30.87 10.61
C VAL A 266 19.98 30.04 11.06
N LEU A 267 19.35 29.29 10.15
CA LEU A 267 18.21 28.43 10.48
C LEU A 267 18.61 27.30 11.43
N LYS A 268 19.76 26.66 11.19
CA LYS A 268 20.30 25.62 12.09
C LYS A 268 20.52 26.17 13.50
N ASN A 269 21.15 27.33 13.63
CA ASN A 269 21.44 27.95 14.92
C ASN A 269 20.15 28.32 15.68
N VAL A 270 19.16 28.91 15.00
CA VAL A 270 17.88 29.26 15.61
C VAL A 270 17.14 28.01 16.10
N VAL A 271 17.12 26.92 15.31
CA VAL A 271 16.47 25.67 15.71
C VAL A 271 17.19 25.03 16.89
N LEU A 272 18.53 25.01 16.90
CA LEU A 272 19.31 24.50 18.03
C LEU A 272 19.06 25.30 19.31
N GLN A 273 19.00 26.64 19.21
CA GLN A 273 18.66 27.50 20.35
C GLN A 273 17.27 27.18 20.89
N ALA A 274 16.26 27.12 20.02
CA ALA A 274 14.89 26.79 20.42
C ALA A 274 14.80 25.39 21.06
N PHE A 275 15.53 24.41 20.54
CA PHE A 275 15.56 23.05 21.08
C PHE A 275 16.23 23.00 22.46
N ASN A 276 17.35 23.70 22.64
CA ASN A 276 18.04 23.81 23.92
C ASN A 276 17.16 24.52 24.97
N GLU A 277 16.43 25.57 24.60
CA GLU A 277 15.47 26.23 25.48
C GLU A 277 14.32 25.31 25.91
N LEU A 278 13.77 24.54 24.96
CA LEU A 278 12.71 23.57 25.21
C LEU A 278 13.15 22.47 26.19
N LEU A 279 14.38 21.98 26.05
CA LEU A 279 14.95 20.95 26.94
C LEU A 279 15.36 21.50 28.31
N GLY A 280 15.96 22.70 28.35
CA GLY A 280 16.45 23.30 29.58
C GLY A 280 15.38 23.97 30.45
N SER A 281 14.25 24.41 29.86
CA SER A 281 13.23 25.20 30.57
C SER A 281 11.80 24.88 30.09
N LYS A 282 11.43 23.60 30.10
CA LYS A 282 10.16 23.07 29.56
C LYS A 282 8.91 23.87 29.97
N SER A 283 8.83 24.34 31.22
CA SER A 283 7.68 25.09 31.76
C SER A 283 7.59 26.55 31.29
N ALA A 284 8.72 27.21 31.00
CA ALA A 284 8.75 28.57 30.47
C ALA A 284 8.46 28.59 28.96
N TYR A 285 9.00 27.62 28.23
CA TYR A 285 8.79 27.49 26.78
C TYR A 285 7.32 27.20 26.44
N GLN A 286 6.65 26.32 27.20
CA GLN A 286 5.22 26.01 26.99
C GLN A 286 4.27 27.19 27.22
N LYS A 287 4.64 28.18 28.04
CA LYS A 287 3.83 29.40 28.24
C LYS A 287 3.91 30.40 27.09
N ARG A 288 4.88 30.23 26.18
CA ARG A 288 5.19 31.17 25.09
C ARG A 288 4.62 30.72 23.75
N LEU A 289 4.30 29.43 23.62
CA LEU A 289 3.53 28.84 22.51
C LEU A 289 2.06 29.21 22.61
#